data_AF-A0A7V8SVV2-F1
#
_entry.id   AF-A0A7V8SVV2-F1
#
_cell.length_a   1.000
_cell.length_b   1.000
_cell.length_c   1.000
_cell.angle_alpha   90.00
_cell.angle_beta   90.00
_cell.angle_gamma   90.00
#
_symmetry.space_group_name_H-M   'P 1'
#
loop_
_entity.id
_entity.type
_entity.pdbx_description
1 polymer ?
#
loop_
_entity_poly.entity_id
_entity_poly.type
_entity_poly.pdbx_seq_one_letter_code
_entity_poly.pdbx_strand_id
1 'polypeptide(L)'
;ELVRRNLTELFAPESRRVVLELLASSVDVSTAPQLQRYMKECGARTEKFGPRAATVARPPIIDNELYVRDYSKCILCYKCVEACGTDAQNTFAIGVAGRGFHAHIATEFEIPLTDSACVYCGNCIGVCPTGALMGKTEYEMRAARTWEESRQTRTETICPYCGVGCGLTVHSQNGQIVKVSSPLAHSVTQGNLCIKGRFGWQFTRPKI
;
A
#
# COMPACT_ATOMS: atom_id res chain seq x y z
N GLU A 1 -31.94 9.70 -30.98
CA GLU A 1 -30.66 9.04 -30.62
C GLU A 1 -30.12 9.35 -29.20
N LEU A 2 -30.82 10.10 -28.33
CA LEU A 2 -30.23 10.62 -27.08
C LEU A 2 -30.98 10.24 -25.79
N VAL A 3 -31.80 9.17 -25.78
CA VAL A 3 -32.69 8.83 -24.64
C VAL A 3 -32.55 7.37 -24.17
N ARG A 4 -31.36 6.77 -24.30
CA ARG A 4 -31.08 5.43 -23.74
C ARG A 4 -29.69 5.33 -23.09
N ARG A 5 -29.23 6.37 -22.40
CA ARG A 5 -28.20 6.16 -21.38
C ARG A 5 -28.91 5.84 -20.08
N ASN A 6 -28.77 4.60 -19.61
CA ASN A 6 -29.34 4.18 -18.33
C ASN A 6 -28.85 5.11 -17.22
N LEU A 7 -29.64 5.34 -16.17
CA LEU A 7 -29.25 6.15 -15.00
C LEU A 7 -27.84 5.77 -14.49
N THR A 8 -27.47 4.49 -14.56
CA THR A 8 -26.14 3.99 -14.22
C THR A 8 -25.01 4.61 -15.05
N GLU A 9 -25.21 4.84 -16.35
CA GLU A 9 -24.19 5.46 -17.23
C GLU A 9 -24.11 6.98 -17.07
N LEU A 10 -25.19 7.61 -16.58
CA LEU A 10 -25.30 9.05 -16.36
C LEU A 10 -24.92 9.50 -14.94
N PHE A 11 -24.96 8.63 -13.93
CA PHE A 11 -24.67 8.98 -12.53
C PHE A 11 -23.42 8.29 -11.94
N ALA A 12 -22.94 7.20 -12.57
CA ALA A 12 -21.73 6.52 -12.10
C ALA A 12 -20.48 7.40 -12.16
N PRO A 13 -20.25 8.25 -13.19
CA PRO A 13 -19.10 9.14 -13.23
C PRO A 13 -19.13 10.19 -12.10
N GLU A 14 -20.28 10.81 -11.84
CA GLU A 14 -20.46 11.83 -10.80
C GLU A 14 -20.26 11.26 -9.40
N SER A 15 -20.84 10.08 -9.15
CA SER A 15 -20.73 9.42 -7.83
C SER A 15 -19.27 9.03 -7.55
N ARG A 16 -18.58 8.44 -8.55
CA ARG A 16 -17.15 8.11 -8.44
C ARG A 16 -16.30 9.35 -8.22
N ARG A 17 -16.59 10.44 -8.95
CA ARG A 17 -15.90 11.72 -8.76
C ARG A 17 -16.01 12.19 -7.32
N VAL A 18 -17.21 12.27 -6.74
CA VAL A 18 -17.40 12.75 -5.36
C VAL A 18 -16.67 11.88 -4.34
N VAL A 19 -16.72 10.54 -4.49
CA VAL A 19 -15.98 9.64 -3.60
C VAL A 19 -14.47 9.88 -3.69
N LEU A 20 -13.93 10.00 -4.90
CA LEU A 20 -12.51 10.27 -5.12
C LEU A 20 -12.09 11.63 -4.55
N GLU A 21 -12.92 12.66 -4.72
CA GLU A 21 -12.69 13.98 -4.14
C GLU A 21 -12.66 13.91 -2.60
N LEU A 22 -13.60 13.20 -1.97
CA LEU A 22 -13.64 13.01 -0.51
C LEU A 22 -12.41 12.28 0.00
N LEU A 23 -12.06 11.14 -0.61
CA LEU A 23 -10.87 10.37 -0.24
C LEU A 23 -9.62 11.24 -0.32
N ALA A 24 -9.36 11.84 -1.47
CA ALA A 24 -8.15 12.62 -1.72
C ALA A 24 -8.13 13.99 -1.00
N SER A 25 -9.25 14.45 -0.43
CA SER A 25 -9.27 15.65 0.42
C SER A 25 -8.71 15.42 1.83
N SER A 26 -8.71 14.17 2.30
CA SER A 26 -8.38 13.81 3.69
C SER A 26 -6.99 13.19 3.87
N VAL A 27 -6.35 12.78 2.78
CA VAL A 27 -5.06 12.07 2.76
C VAL A 27 -4.16 12.52 1.61
N ASP A 28 -2.86 12.30 1.76
CA ASP A 28 -1.90 12.42 0.67
C ASP A 28 -1.98 11.20 -0.28
N VAL A 29 -2.33 11.45 -1.54
CA VAL A 29 -2.47 10.43 -2.58
C VAL A 29 -1.30 10.42 -3.58
N SER A 30 -0.21 11.14 -3.30
CA SER A 30 0.97 11.28 -4.18
C SER A 30 1.60 9.94 -4.58
N THR A 31 1.47 8.92 -3.75
CA THR A 31 2.00 7.56 -3.94
C THR A 31 0.94 6.54 -4.40
N ALA A 32 -0.22 7.01 -4.86
CA ALA A 32 -1.36 6.18 -5.26
C ALA A 32 -1.67 6.29 -6.77
N PRO A 33 -0.86 5.70 -7.68
CA PRO A 33 -0.97 5.96 -9.11
C PRO A 33 -2.31 5.52 -9.72
N GLN A 34 -2.92 4.42 -9.25
CA GLN A 34 -4.24 4.00 -9.71
C GLN A 34 -5.33 4.98 -9.28
N LEU A 35 -5.26 5.49 -8.05
CA LEU A 35 -6.20 6.48 -7.53
C LEU A 35 -6.09 7.79 -8.30
N GLN A 36 -4.86 8.27 -8.55
CA GLN A 36 -4.60 9.45 -9.38
C GLN A 36 -5.14 9.29 -10.81
N ARG A 37 -4.98 8.10 -11.41
CA ARG A 37 -5.56 7.79 -12.71
C ARG A 37 -7.08 7.91 -12.68
N TYR A 38 -7.75 7.31 -11.70
CA TYR A 38 -9.20 7.41 -11.55
C TYR A 38 -9.68 8.85 -11.31
N MET A 39 -8.95 9.63 -10.51
CA MET A 39 -9.23 11.05 -10.31
C MET A 39 -9.18 11.83 -11.62
N LYS A 40 -8.16 11.58 -12.45
CA LYS A 40 -8.02 12.20 -13.78
C LYS A 40 -9.17 11.79 -14.71
N GLU A 41 -9.51 10.51 -14.76
CA GLU A 41 -10.60 9.98 -15.61
C GLU A 41 -11.98 10.54 -15.21
N CYS A 42 -12.23 10.72 -13.91
CA CYS A 42 -13.50 11.23 -13.40
C CYS A 42 -13.54 12.77 -13.27
N GLY A 43 -12.44 13.47 -13.52
CA GLY A 43 -12.33 14.92 -13.34
C GLY A 43 -12.51 15.37 -11.87
N ALA A 44 -12.00 14.58 -10.93
CA ALA A 44 -12.06 14.88 -9.50
C ALA A 44 -11.15 16.07 -9.13
N ARG A 45 -11.70 17.02 -8.36
CA ARG A 45 -10.99 18.22 -7.89
C ARG A 45 -11.09 18.34 -6.37
N THR A 46 -9.96 18.16 -5.68
CA THR A 46 -9.90 18.18 -4.21
C THR A 46 -10.03 19.58 -3.63
N GLU A 47 -9.71 20.61 -4.42
CA GLU A 47 -9.71 22.02 -4.01
C GLU A 47 -11.11 22.50 -3.56
N LYS A 48 -12.17 21.80 -3.98
CA LYS A 48 -13.56 22.08 -3.61
C LYS A 48 -13.80 22.04 -2.10
N PHE A 49 -13.05 21.24 -1.35
CA PHE A 49 -13.17 21.16 0.12
C PHE A 49 -12.34 22.21 0.85
N GLY A 50 -11.47 22.93 0.14
CA GLY A 50 -10.62 23.99 0.68
C GLY A 50 -9.53 23.50 1.65
N PRO A 51 -8.67 24.41 2.12
CA PRO A 51 -7.52 24.07 2.97
C PRO A 51 -7.90 23.70 4.41
N ARG A 52 -9.17 23.85 4.80
CA ARG A 52 -9.67 23.54 6.16
C ARG A 52 -10.30 22.15 6.25
N ALA A 53 -10.21 21.34 5.20
CA ALA A 53 -10.67 19.96 5.25
C ALA A 53 -9.95 19.20 6.38
N ALA A 54 -10.72 18.47 7.19
CA ALA A 54 -10.15 17.62 8.22
C ALA A 54 -9.38 16.46 7.57
N THR A 55 -8.24 16.10 8.14
CA THR A 55 -7.37 15.04 7.63
C THR A 55 -7.21 13.95 8.68
N VAL A 56 -6.84 12.77 8.21
CA VAL A 56 -6.42 11.65 9.09
C VAL A 56 -4.90 11.64 9.29
N ALA A 57 -4.23 12.75 8.96
CA ALA A 57 -2.78 12.84 8.95
C ALA A 57 -2.19 12.64 10.35
N ARG A 58 -1.17 11.78 10.41
CA ARG A 58 -0.39 11.50 11.61
C ARG A 58 1.07 11.32 11.22
N PRO A 59 2.02 11.53 12.15
CA PRO A 59 3.42 11.19 11.92
C PRO A 59 3.56 9.72 11.49
N PRO A 60 4.45 9.40 10.54
CA PRO A 60 4.76 8.03 10.18
C PRO A 60 5.31 7.24 11.38
N ILE A 61 4.93 5.97 11.49
CA ILE A 61 5.39 5.07 12.54
C ILE A 61 6.41 4.09 11.94
N ILE A 62 7.58 4.00 12.58
CA ILE A 62 8.71 3.17 12.16
C ILE A 62 9.16 2.34 13.37
N ASP A 63 8.59 1.14 13.51
CA ASP A 63 8.84 0.25 14.65
C ASP A 63 10.04 -0.68 14.44
N ASN A 64 10.58 -0.78 13.22
CA ASN A 64 11.68 -1.68 12.83
C ASN A 64 12.27 -1.31 11.45
N GLU A 65 13.20 -2.13 10.99
CA GLU A 65 13.96 -1.95 9.74
C GLU A 65 13.28 -2.45 8.45
N LEU A 66 12.05 -2.98 8.53
CA LEU A 66 11.40 -3.64 7.39
C LEU A 66 10.29 -2.79 6.76
N TYR A 67 9.42 -2.17 7.55
CA TYR A 67 8.24 -1.47 7.03
C TYR A 67 7.89 -0.20 7.81
N VAL A 68 7.18 0.69 7.13
CA VAL A 68 6.75 2.00 7.60
C VAL A 68 5.23 2.09 7.49
N ARG A 69 4.60 2.73 8.49
CA ARG A 69 3.16 2.99 8.55
C ARG A 69 2.92 4.49 8.49
N ASP A 70 2.56 4.99 7.31
CA ASP A 70 2.25 6.39 7.08
C ASP A 70 0.75 6.56 6.83
N TYR A 71 0.00 6.76 7.92
CA TYR A 71 -1.46 6.87 7.85
C TYR A 71 -1.96 8.20 7.28
N SER A 72 -1.07 9.19 7.06
CA SER A 72 -1.42 10.37 6.27
C SER A 72 -1.80 10.04 4.82
N LYS A 73 -1.45 8.85 4.35
CA LYS A 73 -1.77 8.32 3.02
C LYS A 73 -2.90 7.27 3.03
N CYS A 74 -3.47 6.93 4.19
CA CYS A 74 -4.37 5.79 4.33
C CYS A 74 -5.83 6.16 4.05
N ILE A 75 -6.38 5.70 2.92
CA ILE A 75 -7.80 5.86 2.58
C ILE A 75 -8.75 4.91 3.33
N LEU A 76 -8.25 4.22 4.36
CA LEU A 76 -9.03 3.33 5.22
C LEU A 76 -9.84 2.25 4.46
N CYS A 77 -9.26 1.68 3.39
CA CYS A 77 -9.92 0.70 2.52
C CYS A 77 -9.96 -0.75 3.05
N TYR A 78 -9.42 -1.00 4.25
CA TYR A 78 -9.38 -2.30 4.95
C TYR A 78 -8.67 -3.49 4.28
N LYS A 79 -8.21 -3.38 3.02
CA LYS A 79 -7.46 -4.46 2.35
C LYS A 79 -6.29 -5.03 3.17
N CYS A 80 -5.60 -4.17 3.91
CA CYS A 80 -4.50 -4.60 4.78
C CYS A 80 -4.96 -5.44 5.98
N VAL A 81 -6.14 -5.15 6.53
CA VAL A 81 -6.76 -5.90 7.63
C VAL A 81 -7.20 -7.26 7.12
N GLU A 82 -7.87 -7.31 5.96
CA GLU A 82 -8.29 -8.56 5.31
C GLU A 82 -7.09 -9.47 4.99
N ALA A 83 -6.02 -8.91 4.39
CA ALA A 83 -4.79 -9.65 4.12
C ALA A 83 -4.07 -10.14 5.40
N CYS A 84 -4.15 -9.39 6.51
CA CYS A 84 -3.59 -9.83 7.79
C CYS A 84 -4.45 -10.91 8.47
N GLY A 85 -5.77 -10.86 8.23
CA GLY A 85 -6.74 -11.82 8.71
C GLY A 85 -7.04 -12.90 7.68
N THR A 86 -8.30 -12.98 7.27
CA THR A 86 -8.90 -14.12 6.57
C THR A 86 -8.29 -14.43 5.21
N ASP A 87 -7.77 -13.43 4.51
CA ASP A 87 -7.49 -13.57 3.08
C ASP A 87 -6.10 -14.11 2.78
N ALA A 88 -5.17 -14.01 3.74
CA ALA A 88 -3.82 -14.55 3.55
C ALA A 88 -3.20 -15.11 4.82
N GLN A 89 -3.02 -14.29 5.85
CA GLN A 89 -2.09 -14.63 6.93
C GLN A 89 -2.76 -15.31 8.14
N ASN A 90 -4.03 -15.03 8.42
CA ASN A 90 -4.77 -15.48 9.61
C ASN A 90 -4.07 -15.14 10.94
N THR A 91 -3.35 -14.02 10.99
CA THR A 91 -2.67 -13.54 12.20
C THR A 91 -3.49 -12.48 12.93
N PHE A 92 -4.28 -11.68 12.21
CA PHE A 92 -5.13 -10.64 12.81
C PHE A 92 -4.36 -9.61 13.67
N ALA A 93 -3.09 -9.34 13.33
CA ALA A 93 -2.23 -8.42 14.08
C ALA A 93 -2.61 -6.94 13.95
N ILE A 94 -3.40 -6.58 12.93
CA ILE A 94 -3.86 -5.21 12.71
C ILE A 94 -5.37 -5.19 12.47
N GLY A 95 -6.01 -4.14 12.97
CA GLY A 95 -7.44 -3.86 12.83
C GLY A 95 -7.71 -2.37 12.72
N VAL A 96 -8.97 -1.99 12.80
CA VAL A 96 -9.41 -0.59 12.76
C VAL A 96 -9.64 -0.10 14.18
N ALA A 97 -9.04 1.05 14.53
CA ALA A 97 -9.24 1.71 15.81
C ALA A 97 -9.70 3.16 15.60
N GLY A 98 -10.39 3.71 16.60
CA GLY A 98 -10.93 5.08 16.56
C GLY A 98 -12.22 5.22 15.73
N ARG A 99 -12.63 6.48 15.50
CA ARG A 99 -13.84 6.84 14.73
C ARG A 99 -13.69 8.17 14.02
N GLY A 100 -14.45 8.39 12.94
CA GLY A 100 -14.39 9.62 12.15
C GLY A 100 -12.96 9.90 11.66
N PHE A 101 -12.50 11.15 11.76
CA PHE A 101 -11.13 11.53 11.40
C PHE A 101 -10.04 11.01 12.35
N HIS A 102 -10.41 10.35 13.45
CA HIS A 102 -9.48 9.63 14.31
C HIS A 102 -9.39 8.13 13.97
N ALA A 103 -10.14 7.65 12.98
CA ALA A 103 -10.08 6.26 12.54
C ALA A 103 -8.74 5.96 11.85
N HIS A 104 -8.10 4.87 12.24
CA HIS A 104 -6.80 4.46 11.71
C HIS A 104 -6.60 2.96 11.86
N ILE A 105 -5.59 2.43 11.16
CA ILE A 105 -5.18 1.03 11.34
C ILE A 105 -4.27 0.96 12.57
N ALA A 106 -4.49 -0.03 13.43
CA ALA A 106 -3.74 -0.19 14.67
C ALA A 106 -3.52 -1.68 14.98
N THR A 107 -2.49 -1.95 15.74
CA THR A 107 -2.28 -3.19 16.50
C THR A 107 -3.19 -3.24 17.73
N GLU A 108 -3.23 -4.37 18.44
CA GLU A 108 -3.87 -4.37 19.76
C GLU A 108 -3.23 -3.32 20.68
N PHE A 109 -4.07 -2.57 21.39
CA PHE A 109 -3.63 -1.50 22.29
C PHE A 109 -2.64 -0.48 21.70
N GLU A 110 -2.56 -0.35 20.37
CA GLU A 110 -1.59 0.51 19.66
C GLU A 110 -0.11 0.22 20.01
N ILE A 111 0.21 -1.00 20.46
CA ILE A 111 1.60 -1.38 20.76
C ILE A 111 2.46 -1.45 19.48
N PRO A 112 3.79 -1.27 19.58
CA PRO A 112 4.68 -1.48 18.45
C PRO A 112 4.47 -2.87 17.83
N LEU A 113 4.64 -2.97 16.52
CA LEU A 113 4.49 -4.27 15.85
C LEU A 113 5.60 -5.26 16.21
N THR A 114 6.68 -4.83 16.88
CA THR A 114 7.67 -5.70 17.56
C THR A 114 7.08 -6.49 18.71
N ASP A 115 6.04 -5.94 19.33
CA ASP A 115 5.47 -6.46 20.56
C ASP A 115 4.06 -7.04 20.31
N SER A 116 3.60 -7.05 19.06
CA SER A 116 2.30 -7.58 18.65
C SER A 116 2.41 -8.96 17.99
N ALA A 117 1.27 -9.55 17.63
CA ALA A 117 1.20 -10.84 16.93
C ALA A 117 1.79 -10.82 15.49
N CYS A 118 2.28 -9.67 14.99
CA CYS A 118 2.75 -9.53 13.61
C CYS A 118 3.95 -10.42 13.30
N VAL A 119 3.85 -11.20 12.21
CA VAL A 119 4.93 -12.09 11.72
C VAL A 119 5.75 -11.48 10.57
N TYR A 120 5.54 -10.19 10.27
CA TYR A 120 6.25 -9.43 9.23
C TYR A 120 6.22 -10.03 7.82
N CYS A 121 5.14 -10.72 7.44
CA CYS A 121 4.98 -11.21 6.07
C CYS A 121 4.86 -10.07 5.03
N GLY A 122 4.38 -8.90 5.48
CA GLY A 122 4.21 -7.70 4.65
C GLY A 122 3.19 -7.85 3.53
N ASN A 123 2.27 -8.83 3.60
CA ASN A 123 1.17 -8.93 2.64
C ASN A 123 0.26 -7.69 2.68
N CYS A 124 0.13 -7.05 3.86
CA CYS A 124 -0.51 -5.75 4.03
C CYS A 124 0.12 -4.63 3.15
N ILE A 125 1.44 -4.65 2.96
CA ILE A 125 2.16 -3.74 2.04
C ILE A 125 1.84 -4.10 0.58
N GLY A 126 1.79 -5.40 0.28
CA GLY A 126 1.49 -5.89 -1.07
C GLY A 126 0.11 -5.47 -1.59
N VAL A 127 -0.87 -5.29 -0.70
CA VAL A 127 -2.25 -4.92 -1.06
C VAL A 127 -2.57 -3.44 -0.84
N CYS A 128 -1.67 -2.67 -0.21
CA CYS A 128 -1.93 -1.25 0.11
C CYS A 128 -1.91 -0.41 -1.18
N PRO A 129 -3.05 0.20 -1.58
CA PRO A 129 -3.13 0.90 -2.87
C PRO A 129 -2.51 2.30 -2.86
N THR A 130 -2.23 2.86 -1.68
CA THR A 130 -1.76 4.26 -1.54
C THR A 130 -0.32 4.38 -1.05
N GLY A 131 0.30 3.26 -0.65
CA GLY A 131 1.60 3.30 0.00
C GLY A 131 1.57 3.78 1.45
N ALA A 132 0.40 3.77 2.10
CA ALA A 132 0.30 3.99 3.55
C ALA A 132 1.03 2.91 4.38
N LEU A 133 1.13 1.70 3.82
CA LEU A 133 2.02 0.65 4.31
C LEU A 133 3.06 0.40 3.23
N MET A 134 4.33 0.52 3.58
CA MET A 134 5.44 0.50 2.62
C MET A 134 6.67 -0.15 3.23
N GLY A 135 7.54 -0.74 2.39
CA GLY A 135 8.86 -1.18 2.86
C GLY A 135 9.74 0.03 3.20
N LYS A 136 10.53 -0.06 4.28
CA LYS A 136 11.35 1.06 4.77
C LYS A 136 12.27 1.64 3.69
N THR A 137 12.92 0.78 2.91
CA THR A 137 13.75 1.19 1.77
C THR A 137 12.99 2.06 0.75
N GLU A 138 11.78 1.67 0.34
CA GLU A 138 11.01 2.44 -0.63
C GLU A 138 10.61 3.80 -0.02
N TYR A 139 10.19 3.80 1.24
CA TYR A 139 9.83 5.01 1.97
C TYR A 139 11.00 6.01 2.04
N GLU A 140 12.18 5.56 2.46
CA GLU A 140 13.38 6.40 2.56
C GLU A 140 13.84 6.92 1.20
N MET A 141 13.84 6.08 0.16
CA MET A 141 14.19 6.51 -1.19
C MET A 141 13.20 7.55 -1.74
N ARG A 142 11.89 7.40 -1.45
CA ARG A 142 10.89 8.40 -1.82
C ARG A 142 11.11 9.72 -1.08
N ALA A 143 11.39 9.67 0.22
CA ALA A 143 11.71 10.85 1.02
C ALA A 143 12.98 11.56 0.51
N ALA A 144 14.01 10.81 0.12
CA ALA A 144 15.24 11.31 -0.46
C ALA A 144 15.12 11.71 -1.95
N ARG A 145 13.93 11.55 -2.56
CA ARG A 145 13.68 11.79 -4.01
C ARG A 145 14.60 10.99 -4.94
N THR A 146 15.03 9.82 -4.49
CA THR A 146 15.87 8.88 -5.25
C THR A 146 15.06 7.69 -5.78
N TRP A 147 13.78 7.56 -5.42
CA TRP A 147 12.89 6.53 -5.97
C TRP A 147 12.40 6.89 -7.39
N GLU A 148 12.91 6.17 -8.40
CA GLU A 148 12.57 6.38 -9.81
C GLU A 148 11.96 5.11 -10.41
N GLU A 149 10.67 4.89 -10.17
CA GLU A 149 9.96 3.66 -10.58
C GLU A 149 10.06 3.37 -12.09
N SER A 150 10.07 4.40 -12.94
CA SER A 150 10.23 4.26 -14.39
C SER A 150 11.60 3.76 -14.84
N ARG A 151 12.62 3.86 -13.98
CA ARG A 151 13.99 3.37 -14.26
C ARG A 151 14.27 2.02 -13.62
N GLN A 152 13.31 1.45 -12.89
CA GLN A 152 13.51 0.18 -12.24
C GLN A 152 13.44 -0.97 -13.24
N THR A 153 14.42 -1.86 -13.19
CA THR A 153 14.36 -3.13 -13.90
C THR A 153 13.60 -4.14 -13.05
N ARG A 154 12.58 -4.75 -13.66
CA ARG A 154 11.75 -5.79 -13.04
C ARG A 154 12.17 -7.14 -13.59
N THR A 155 12.61 -8.02 -12.70
CA THR A 155 13.05 -9.37 -13.05
C THR A 155 12.18 -10.39 -12.33
N GLU A 156 11.51 -11.25 -13.09
CA GLU A 156 10.74 -12.36 -12.52
C GLU A 156 11.68 -13.53 -12.21
N THR A 157 11.55 -14.11 -11.02
CA THR A 157 12.36 -15.24 -10.57
C THR A 157 11.61 -16.06 -9.52
N ILE A 158 12.25 -17.11 -9.00
CA ILE A 158 11.70 -17.96 -7.94
C ILE A 158 12.46 -17.75 -6.64
N CYS A 159 11.74 -17.68 -5.53
CA CYS A 159 12.29 -17.51 -4.19
C CYS A 159 13.13 -18.74 -3.78
N PRO A 160 14.43 -18.58 -3.46
CA PRO A 160 15.32 -19.70 -3.13
C PRO A 160 15.29 -20.09 -1.64
N TYR A 161 14.46 -19.44 -0.82
CA TYR A 161 14.53 -19.57 0.65
C TYR A 161 14.02 -20.90 1.22
N CYS A 162 13.13 -21.59 0.49
CA CYS A 162 12.55 -22.86 0.91
C CYS A 162 11.94 -23.57 -0.31
N GLY A 163 11.46 -24.80 -0.13
CA GLY A 163 10.90 -25.62 -1.22
C GLY A 163 9.53 -25.21 -1.77
N VAL A 164 8.92 -24.12 -1.28
CA VAL A 164 7.59 -23.68 -1.75
C VAL A 164 7.62 -23.17 -3.20
N GLY A 165 8.70 -22.47 -3.59
CA GLY A 165 8.83 -21.94 -4.95
C GLY A 165 7.95 -20.72 -5.25
N CYS A 166 7.86 -19.76 -4.31
CA CYS A 166 7.11 -18.52 -4.53
C CYS A 166 7.70 -17.74 -5.72
N GLY A 167 6.85 -17.22 -6.62
CA GLY A 167 7.27 -16.31 -7.66
C GLY A 167 7.61 -14.93 -7.09
N LEU A 168 8.70 -14.33 -7.57
CA LEU A 168 9.17 -13.02 -7.14
C LEU A 168 9.31 -12.11 -8.36
N THR A 169 8.80 -10.89 -8.23
CA THR A 169 9.21 -9.75 -9.06
C THR A 169 10.23 -8.95 -8.28
N VAL A 170 11.50 -9.04 -8.68
CA VAL A 170 12.59 -8.26 -8.09
C VAL A 170 12.69 -6.93 -8.82
N HIS A 171 12.56 -5.83 -8.08
CA HIS A 171 12.73 -4.47 -8.59
C HIS A 171 14.12 -3.99 -8.23
N SER A 172 14.90 -3.62 -9.24
CA SER A 172 16.26 -3.11 -9.08
C SER A 172 16.43 -1.72 -9.68
N GLN A 173 17.21 -0.88 -9.02
CA GLN A 173 17.54 0.47 -9.45
C GLN A 173 19.04 0.69 -9.22
N ASN A 174 19.76 1.23 -10.21
CA ASN A 174 21.19 1.50 -10.11
C ASN A 174 22.01 0.27 -9.65
N GLY A 175 21.66 -0.91 -10.15
CA GLY A 175 22.36 -2.18 -9.82
C GLY A 175 22.04 -2.75 -8.43
N GLN A 176 21.13 -2.16 -7.66
CA GLN A 176 20.74 -2.65 -6.33
C GLN A 176 19.26 -3.04 -6.29
N ILE A 177 18.93 -4.09 -5.55
CA ILE A 177 17.52 -4.44 -5.27
C ILE A 177 16.94 -3.36 -4.37
N VAL A 178 15.76 -2.83 -4.73
CA VAL A 178 15.05 -1.78 -3.98
C VAL A 178 13.73 -2.26 -3.38
N LYS A 179 13.13 -3.29 -3.97
CA LYS A 179 11.86 -3.86 -3.56
C LYS A 179 11.70 -5.25 -4.15
N VAL A 180 10.99 -6.12 -3.44
CA VAL A 180 10.48 -7.38 -4.00
C VAL A 180 8.97 -7.43 -3.82
N SER A 181 8.27 -7.81 -4.89
CA SER A 181 6.85 -8.11 -4.89
C SER A 181 6.61 -9.50 -5.49
N SER A 182 5.36 -9.91 -5.61
CA SER A 182 4.98 -11.14 -6.32
C SER A 182 3.76 -10.86 -7.19
N PRO A 183 3.65 -11.46 -8.38
CA PRO A 183 2.44 -11.37 -9.19
C PRO A 183 1.25 -12.02 -8.47
N LEU A 184 0.11 -11.34 -8.42
CA LEU A 184 -1.13 -11.88 -7.84
C LEU A 184 -1.64 -13.13 -8.60
N ALA A 185 -1.34 -13.22 -9.89
CA ALA A 185 -1.72 -14.35 -10.73
C ALA A 185 -0.76 -15.56 -10.62
N HIS A 186 0.24 -15.52 -9.75
CA HIS A 186 1.20 -16.62 -9.62
C HIS A 186 0.53 -17.89 -9.04
N SER A 187 0.75 -19.03 -9.68
CA SER A 187 0.05 -20.29 -9.39
C SER A 187 0.28 -20.85 -7.98
N VAL A 188 1.46 -20.57 -7.41
CA VAL A 188 1.87 -21.17 -6.13
C VAL A 188 1.34 -20.41 -4.91
N THR A 189 1.50 -19.08 -4.88
CA THR A 189 1.20 -18.27 -3.68
C THR A 189 0.27 -17.09 -3.95
N GLN A 190 -0.19 -16.91 -5.19
CA GLN A 190 -1.15 -15.86 -5.55
C GLN A 190 -0.72 -14.44 -5.12
N GLY A 191 0.58 -14.15 -5.16
CA GLY A 191 1.13 -12.85 -4.75
C GLY A 191 1.54 -12.74 -3.28
N ASN A 192 1.19 -13.72 -2.46
CA ASN A 192 1.56 -13.75 -1.04
C ASN A 192 3.02 -14.17 -0.85
N LEU A 193 3.70 -13.50 0.06
CA LEU A 193 5.09 -13.75 0.41
C LEU A 193 5.25 -13.78 1.93
N CYS A 194 6.15 -14.64 2.42
CA CYS A 194 6.61 -14.56 3.80
C CYS A 194 7.68 -13.46 3.94
N ILE A 195 8.09 -13.19 5.18
CA ILE A 195 9.14 -12.22 5.51
C ILE A 195 10.42 -12.42 4.67
N LYS A 196 10.85 -13.68 4.46
CA LYS A 196 12.06 -14.01 3.70
C LYS A 196 11.90 -13.66 2.22
N GLY A 197 10.77 -14.01 1.61
CA GLY A 197 10.51 -13.70 0.20
C GLY A 197 10.39 -12.20 -0.07
N ARG A 198 9.79 -11.44 0.87
CA ARG A 198 9.55 -10.00 0.69
C ARG A 198 10.74 -9.12 1.05
N PHE A 199 11.45 -9.46 2.13
CA PHE A 199 12.49 -8.59 2.70
C PHE A 199 13.87 -9.24 2.78
N GLY A 200 13.96 -10.56 2.56
CA GLY A 200 15.21 -11.30 2.67
C GLY A 200 16.28 -10.91 1.65
N TRP A 201 16.07 -9.96 0.75
CA TRP A 201 17.11 -9.51 -0.18
C TRP A 201 18.05 -8.47 0.44
N GLN A 202 17.74 -7.91 1.63
CA GLN A 202 18.50 -6.81 2.23
C GLN A 202 19.99 -7.15 2.49
N PHE A 203 20.35 -8.42 2.71
CA PHE A 203 21.75 -8.83 2.90
C PHE A 203 22.64 -8.60 1.67
N THR A 204 22.04 -8.44 0.49
CA THR A 204 22.76 -8.14 -0.75
C THR A 204 23.25 -6.69 -0.80
N ARG A 205 22.76 -5.83 0.10
CA ARG A 205 23.19 -4.44 0.18
C ARG A 205 24.42 -4.32 1.08
N PRO A 206 25.40 -3.48 0.70
CA PRO A 206 26.44 -3.09 1.63
C PRO A 206 25.81 -2.40 2.84
N LYS A 207 26.18 -2.85 4.05
CA LYS A 207 25.90 -2.09 5.27
C LYS A 207 26.85 -0.89 5.25
N ILE A 208 26.30 0.31 5.07
CA ILE A 208 27.04 1.57 5.21
C ILE A 208 27.25 1.84 6.69
#